data_AF-A0AA96THB7-F1
#
_entry.id   AF-A0AA96THB7-F1
#
_cell.length_a   1.000
_cell.length_b   1.000
_cell.length_c   1.000
_cell.angle_alpha   90.00
_cell.angle_beta   90.00
_cell.angle_gamma   90.00
#
_symmetry.space_group_name_H-M   'P 1'
#
loop_
_entity.id
_entity.type
_entity.pdbx_description
1 polymer ?
#
loop_
_entity_poly.entity_id
_entity_poly.type
_entity_poly.pdbx_seq_one_letter_code
_entity_poly.pdbx_strand_id
1 'polypeptide(L)'
;MTHDPVRPAPDDDERRWTDALSLLSGVPAGTALRRLGRARRNLLLAVLVPLVVLCVVVGVLVGYVVLRQEDGADDPSPGPPAVWQEVVGFALMAAGLVLLGLALVRQLRAARARRTGWHSPLLALTGHQRRQLLAQVRGRVPADPARLPLARVMAAQLRDQRAVPWLLAGQTLLWVGQAVLGPTWPRVALAASFVVGWLVVGLLIRRDARRADAFLAAHPE
;
A
#
# COMPACT_ATOMS: atom_id res chain seq x y z
N MET A 1 21.55 26.31 7.96
CA MET A 1 21.88 25.22 8.91
C MET A 1 21.14 23.97 8.49
N THR A 2 21.75 23.14 7.66
CA THR A 2 21.25 21.82 7.27
C THR A 2 21.52 20.86 8.42
N HIS A 3 20.46 20.31 9.00
CA HIS A 3 20.55 19.32 10.07
C HIS A 3 21.07 18.01 9.46
N ASP A 4 22.37 17.76 9.59
CA ASP A 4 22.97 16.52 9.09
C ASP A 4 22.46 15.37 9.99
N PRO A 5 21.73 14.39 9.45
CA PRO A 5 21.18 13.31 10.26
C PRO A 5 22.36 12.50 10.82
N VAL A 6 22.47 12.46 12.16
CA VAL A 6 23.47 11.66 12.88
C VAL A 6 23.45 10.24 12.33
N ARG A 7 24.52 9.85 11.61
CA ARG A 7 24.68 8.48 11.14
C ARG A 7 24.81 7.59 12.39
N PRO A 8 24.02 6.50 12.50
CA PRO A 8 24.21 5.56 13.59
C PRO A 8 25.64 5.01 13.58
N ALA A 9 26.16 4.68 14.76
CA ALA A 9 27.49 4.09 14.88
C ALA A 9 27.56 2.80 14.01
N PRO A 10 28.70 2.50 13.35
CA PRO A 10 28.84 1.32 12.49
C PRO A 10 28.39 0.01 13.16
N ASP A 11 28.66 -0.13 14.46
CA ASP A 11 28.27 -1.30 15.27
C ASP A 11 26.75 -1.47 15.40
N ASP A 12 25.97 -0.38 15.36
CA ASP A 12 24.52 -0.44 15.45
C ASP A 12 23.87 -0.94 14.16
N ASP A 13 24.51 -0.71 13.01
CA ASP A 13 24.00 -1.20 11.73
C ASP A 13 24.18 -2.71 11.59
N GLU A 14 25.34 -3.24 11.97
CA GLU A 14 25.60 -4.69 11.95
C GLU A 14 24.71 -5.44 12.94
N ARG A 15 24.51 -4.89 14.15
CA ARG A 15 23.56 -5.45 15.14
C ARG A 15 22.15 -5.59 14.58
N ARG A 16 21.66 -4.63 13.77
CA ARG A 16 20.32 -4.72 13.16
C ARG A 16 20.22 -5.80 12.10
N TRP A 17 21.29 -6.04 11.34
CA TRP A 17 21.34 -7.16 10.39
C TRP A 17 21.28 -8.49 11.12
N THR A 18 22.08 -8.65 12.18
CA THR A 18 22.08 -9.85 13.03
C THR A 18 20.73 -10.06 13.71
N ASP A 19 20.10 -9.00 14.24
CA ASP A 19 18.75 -9.06 14.80
C ASP A 19 17.74 -9.57 13.75
N ALA A 20 17.78 -9.03 12.53
CA ALA A 20 16.90 -9.45 11.44
C ALA A 20 17.12 -10.91 11.02
N LEU A 21 18.38 -11.36 10.98
CA LEU A 21 18.72 -12.76 10.68
C LEU A 21 18.28 -13.71 11.80
N SER A 22 18.43 -13.33 13.08
CA SER A 22 17.95 -14.13 14.21
C SER A 22 16.42 -14.28 14.24
N LEU A 23 15.70 -13.23 13.83
CA LEU A 23 14.24 -13.29 13.65
C LEU A 23 13.84 -14.23 12.51
N LEU A 24 14.66 -14.29 11.45
CA LEU A 24 14.43 -15.19 10.32
C LEU A 24 14.72 -16.65 10.69
N SER A 25 15.74 -16.91 11.50
CA SER A 25 16.11 -18.27 11.95
C SER A 25 15.20 -18.85 13.04
N GLY A 26 14.23 -18.07 13.55
CA GLY A 26 13.29 -18.53 14.58
C GLY A 26 13.87 -18.59 15.99
N VAL A 27 15.07 -18.01 16.22
CA VAL A 27 15.69 -17.87 17.55
C VAL A 27 15.69 -16.38 17.94
N PRO A 28 14.52 -15.80 18.28
CA PRO A 28 14.41 -14.37 18.50
C PRO A 28 15.17 -13.95 19.76
N ALA A 29 16.17 -13.07 19.61
CA ALA A 29 16.77 -12.38 20.74
C ALA A 29 15.71 -11.47 21.42
N GLY A 30 15.64 -11.47 22.75
CA GLY A 30 14.61 -10.70 23.50
C GLY A 30 14.61 -9.19 23.22
N THR A 31 15.74 -8.64 22.78
CA THR A 31 15.89 -7.25 22.32
C THR A 31 15.18 -6.98 20.98
N ALA A 32 15.19 -7.94 20.06
CA ALA A 32 14.56 -7.83 18.74
C ALA A 32 13.03 -7.73 18.83
N LEU A 33 12.41 -8.51 19.74
CA LEU A 33 10.96 -8.49 19.97
C LEU A 33 10.47 -7.12 20.50
N ARG A 34 11.22 -6.49 21.41
CA ARG A 34 10.86 -5.16 21.95
C ARG A 34 10.92 -4.07 20.88
N ARG A 35 11.90 -4.13 19.97
CA ARG A 35 12.03 -3.21 18.82
C ARG A 35 10.89 -3.40 17.83
N LEU A 36 10.53 -4.65 17.52
CA LEU A 36 9.38 -4.98 16.67
C LEU A 36 8.08 -4.39 17.21
N GLY A 37 7.83 -4.45 18.52
CA GLY A 37 6.63 -3.88 19.14
C GLY A 37 6.52 -2.36 18.93
N ARG A 38 7.61 -1.62 19.12
CA ARG A 38 7.64 -0.15 18.88
C ARG A 38 7.52 0.19 17.40
N ALA A 39 8.25 -0.51 16.54
CA ALA A 39 8.18 -0.32 15.09
C ALA A 39 6.76 -0.59 14.57
N ARG A 40 6.11 -1.65 15.07
CA ARG A 40 4.71 -1.98 14.77
C ARG A 40 3.77 -0.87 15.19
N ARG A 41 3.87 -0.37 16.42
CA ARG A 41 3.02 0.72 16.91
C ARG A 41 3.19 1.97 16.05
N ASN A 42 4.44 2.33 15.74
CA ASN A 42 4.73 3.53 14.94
C ASN A 42 4.27 3.36 13.49
N LEU A 43 4.43 2.18 12.88
CA LEU A 43 3.91 1.88 11.53
C LEU A 43 2.39 1.94 11.51
N LEU A 44 1.74 1.33 12.50
CA LEU A 44 0.28 1.31 12.61
C LEU A 44 -0.25 2.73 12.78
N LEU A 45 0.34 3.54 13.65
CA LEU A 45 0.01 4.97 13.77
C LEU A 45 0.29 5.73 12.47
N ALA A 46 1.43 5.51 11.83
CA ALA A 46 1.80 6.19 10.58
C ALA A 46 0.92 5.83 9.39
N VAL A 47 0.20 4.70 9.41
CA VAL A 47 -0.76 4.30 8.36
C VAL A 47 -2.19 4.63 8.77
N LEU A 48 -2.59 4.30 9.99
CA LEU A 48 -3.95 4.50 10.50
C LEU A 48 -4.28 5.98 10.62
N VAL A 49 -3.38 6.81 11.14
CA VAL A 49 -3.62 8.25 11.30
C VAL A 49 -3.92 8.92 9.94
N PRO A 50 -3.07 8.84 8.90
CA PRO A 50 -3.39 9.45 7.62
C PRO A 50 -4.59 8.80 6.93
N LEU A 51 -4.85 7.51 7.13
CA LEU A 51 -6.06 6.86 6.61
C LEU A 51 -7.33 7.41 7.26
N VAL A 52 -7.35 7.56 8.59
CA VAL A 52 -8.46 8.16 9.33
C VAL A 52 -8.63 9.63 8.93
N VAL A 53 -7.54 10.40 8.85
CA VAL A 53 -7.56 11.78 8.37
C VAL A 53 -8.13 11.85 6.95
N LEU A 54 -7.72 10.95 6.06
CA LEU A 54 -8.25 10.88 4.70
C LEU A 54 -9.76 10.58 4.71
N CYS A 55 -10.23 9.62 5.50
CA CYS A 55 -11.65 9.33 5.65
C CYS A 55 -12.44 10.53 6.20
N VAL A 56 -11.90 11.24 7.19
CA VAL A 56 -12.52 12.45 7.75
C VAL A 56 -12.56 13.56 6.71
N VAL A 57 -11.46 13.83 6.01
CA VAL A 57 -11.39 14.86 4.95
C VAL A 57 -12.37 14.54 3.83
N VAL A 58 -12.45 13.27 3.39
CA VAL A 58 -13.42 12.83 2.40
C VAL A 58 -14.85 13.00 2.92
N GLY A 59 -15.13 12.61 4.17
CA GLY A 59 -16.44 12.79 4.78
C GLY A 59 -16.86 14.27 4.88
N VAL A 60 -15.95 15.14 5.29
CA VAL A 60 -16.16 16.60 5.34
C VAL A 60 -16.37 17.18 3.95
N LEU A 61 -15.58 16.77 2.95
CA LEU A 61 -15.76 17.20 1.56
C LEU A 61 -17.11 16.75 0.99
N VAL A 62 -17.51 15.50 1.25
CA VAL A 62 -18.81 14.99 0.84
C VAL A 62 -19.93 15.76 1.52
N GLY A 63 -19.86 15.94 2.84
CA GLY A 63 -20.85 16.72 3.61
C GLY A 63 -20.93 18.17 3.13
N TYR A 64 -19.79 18.82 2.92
CA TYR A 64 -19.73 20.18 2.38
C TYR A 64 -20.37 20.29 1.00
N VAL A 65 -20.07 19.36 0.08
CA VAL A 65 -20.67 19.37 -1.27
C VAL A 65 -22.17 19.12 -1.21
N VAL A 66 -22.64 18.21 -0.36
CA VAL A 66 -24.07 17.93 -0.17
C VAL A 66 -24.79 19.17 0.37
N LEU A 67 -24.26 19.79 1.42
CA LEU A 67 -24.84 21.01 2.01
C LEU A 67 -24.85 22.18 1.00
N ARG A 68 -23.80 22.32 0.18
CA ARG A 68 -23.76 23.39 -0.82
C ARG A 68 -24.72 23.19 -2.00
N GLN A 69 -25.12 21.94 -2.29
CA GLN A 69 -26.17 21.68 -3.28
C GLN A 69 -27.55 22.08 -2.76
N GLU A 70 -27.76 22.14 -1.44
CA GLU A 70 -29.01 22.58 -0.83
C GLU A 70 -29.11 24.12 -0.77
N ASP A 71 -27.98 24.83 -0.61
CA ASP A 71 -27.94 26.31 -0.55
C ASP A 71 -27.86 27.00 -1.92
N GLY A 72 -27.62 26.27 -3.02
CA GLY A 72 -27.47 26.80 -4.38
C GLY A 72 -28.79 26.89 -5.15
N ALA A 73 -29.75 27.67 -4.65
CA ALA A 73 -31.11 27.78 -5.20
C ALA A 73 -31.24 28.58 -6.52
N ASP A 74 -30.15 28.97 -7.19
CA ASP A 74 -30.17 29.81 -8.39
C ASP A 74 -29.50 29.20 -9.65
N ASP A 75 -28.98 27.96 -9.58
CA ASP A 75 -28.45 27.27 -10.76
C ASP A 75 -29.59 26.46 -11.41
N PRO A 76 -29.90 26.61 -12.72
CA PRO A 76 -30.91 25.81 -13.40
C PRO A 76 -30.55 24.32 -13.25
N SER A 77 -31.22 23.68 -12.28
CA SER A 77 -30.94 22.32 -11.86
C SER A 77 -30.90 21.40 -13.08
N PRO A 78 -29.78 20.71 -13.38
CA PRO A 78 -29.79 19.68 -14.40
C PRO A 78 -30.87 18.68 -14.00
N GLY A 79 -31.78 18.39 -14.94
CA GLY A 79 -32.90 17.48 -14.70
C GLY A 79 -32.46 16.17 -14.05
N PRO A 80 -33.40 15.43 -13.44
CA PRO A 80 -33.08 14.20 -12.71
C PRO A 80 -32.16 13.30 -13.54
N PRO A 81 -31.15 12.67 -12.91
CA PRO A 81 -30.21 11.81 -13.62
C PRO A 81 -30.98 10.76 -14.41
N ALA A 82 -30.49 10.46 -15.60
CA ALA A 82 -31.17 9.48 -16.44
C ALA A 82 -31.09 8.10 -15.76
N VAL A 83 -32.18 7.31 -15.80
CA VAL A 83 -32.27 6.00 -15.12
C VAL A 83 -31.09 5.08 -15.46
N TRP A 84 -30.58 5.13 -16.69
CA TRP A 84 -29.41 4.34 -17.08
C TRP A 84 -28.13 4.75 -16.33
N GLN A 85 -27.95 6.04 -15.99
CA GLN A 85 -26.80 6.53 -15.22
C GLN A 85 -26.85 6.00 -13.80
N GLU A 86 -28.02 5.99 -13.18
CA GLU A 86 -28.22 5.40 -11.86
C GLU A 86 -27.86 3.92 -11.86
N VAL A 87 -28.43 3.16 -12.80
CA VAL A 87 -28.17 1.72 -12.94
C VAL A 87 -26.69 1.44 -13.17
N VAL A 88 -26.03 2.17 -14.09
CA VAL A 88 -24.60 2.01 -14.37
C VAL A 88 -23.75 2.39 -13.16
N GLY A 89 -24.06 3.52 -12.51
CA GLY A 89 -23.33 4.00 -11.33
C GLY A 89 -23.39 3.00 -10.18
N PHE A 90 -24.58 2.50 -9.84
CA PHE A 90 -24.75 1.47 -8.82
C PHE A 90 -24.08 0.15 -9.21
N ALA A 91 -24.19 -0.27 -10.46
CA ALA A 91 -23.53 -1.49 -10.95
C ALA A 91 -22.00 -1.39 -10.80
N LEU A 92 -21.40 -0.25 -11.15
CA LEU A 92 -19.96 0.00 -10.99
C LEU A 92 -19.56 0.00 -9.51
N MET A 93 -20.35 0.65 -8.65
CA MET A 93 -20.07 0.66 -7.21
C MET A 93 -20.15 -0.75 -6.60
N ALA A 94 -21.19 -1.52 -6.95
CA ALA A 94 -21.36 -2.90 -6.50
C ALA A 94 -20.19 -3.79 -6.98
N ALA A 95 -19.81 -3.69 -8.25
CA ALA A 95 -18.66 -4.40 -8.79
C ALA A 95 -17.35 -4.01 -8.09
N GLY A 96 -17.14 -2.72 -7.82
CA GLY A 96 -16.00 -2.22 -7.06
C GLY A 96 -15.93 -2.78 -5.64
N LEU A 97 -17.08 -2.85 -4.96
CA LEU A 97 -17.19 -3.41 -3.62
C LEU A 97 -16.89 -4.92 -3.59
N VAL A 98 -17.41 -5.68 -4.56
CA VAL A 98 -17.13 -7.11 -4.71
C VAL A 98 -15.63 -7.34 -4.94
N LEU A 99 -15.01 -6.57 -5.85
CA LEU A 99 -13.57 -6.64 -6.10
C LEU A 99 -12.74 -6.33 -4.86
N LEU A 100 -13.11 -5.28 -4.12
CA LEU A 100 -12.45 -4.89 -2.87
C LEU A 100 -12.56 -6.02 -1.83
N GLY A 101 -13.75 -6.60 -1.67
CA GLY A 101 -13.99 -7.73 -0.77
C GLY A 101 -13.16 -8.96 -1.13
N LEU A 102 -13.15 -9.35 -2.40
CA LEU A 102 -12.34 -10.49 -2.88
C LEU A 102 -10.84 -10.25 -2.67
N ALA A 103 -10.36 -9.06 -2.99
CA ALA A 103 -8.95 -8.71 -2.84
C ALA A 103 -8.53 -8.67 -1.36
N LEU A 104 -9.38 -8.13 -0.48
CA LEU A 104 -9.17 -8.12 0.97
C LEU A 104 -9.16 -9.53 1.53
N VAL A 105 -10.11 -10.40 1.15
CA VAL A 105 -10.14 -11.81 1.57
C VAL A 105 -8.87 -12.54 1.12
N ARG A 106 -8.43 -12.34 -0.14
CA ARG A 106 -7.15 -12.91 -0.62
C ARG A 106 -5.96 -12.41 0.19
N GLN A 107 -5.90 -11.12 0.49
CA GLN A 107 -4.83 -10.53 1.29
C GLN A 107 -4.83 -11.07 2.72
N LEU A 108 -5.99 -11.17 3.36
CA LEU A 108 -6.13 -11.72 4.71
C LEU A 108 -5.78 -13.21 4.75
N ARG A 109 -6.21 -14.00 3.75
CA ARG A 109 -5.82 -15.41 3.63
C ARG A 109 -4.32 -15.55 3.44
N ALA A 110 -3.71 -14.74 2.58
CA ALA A 110 -2.26 -14.73 2.37
C ALA A 110 -1.49 -14.31 3.64
N ALA A 111 -1.99 -13.31 4.37
CA ALA A 111 -1.40 -12.86 5.63
C ALA A 111 -1.52 -13.94 6.73
N ARG A 112 -2.68 -14.58 6.84
CA ARG A 112 -2.96 -15.65 7.82
C ARG A 112 -2.13 -16.90 7.55
N ALA A 113 -2.07 -17.34 6.29
CA ALA A 113 -1.29 -18.51 5.87
C ALA A 113 0.19 -18.35 6.24
N ARG A 114 0.70 -17.12 6.23
CA ARG A 114 2.12 -16.87 6.42
C ARG A 114 2.54 -16.69 7.87
N ARG A 115 1.62 -16.38 8.81
CA ARG A 115 1.90 -16.02 10.24
C ARG A 115 3.02 -14.97 10.49
N THR A 116 3.69 -14.49 9.43
CA THR A 116 4.93 -13.71 9.42
C THR A 116 4.72 -12.27 9.00
N GLY A 117 3.53 -11.87 8.53
CA GLY A 117 3.26 -10.48 8.13
C GLY A 117 3.53 -9.47 9.26
N TRP A 118 3.23 -9.86 10.51
CA TRP A 118 3.49 -9.05 11.70
C TRP A 118 4.87 -9.31 12.34
N HIS A 119 5.55 -10.38 11.94
CA HIS A 119 6.88 -10.79 12.43
C HIS A 119 7.94 -10.68 11.34
N SER A 120 7.73 -9.80 10.35
CA SER A 120 8.67 -9.68 9.24
C SER A 120 10.03 -9.21 9.79
N PRO A 121 11.11 -9.97 9.57
CA PRO A 121 12.45 -9.60 10.03
C PRO A 121 12.90 -8.25 9.45
N LEU A 122 12.30 -7.84 8.32
CA LEU A 122 12.57 -6.57 7.66
C LEU A 122 12.13 -5.34 8.47
N LEU A 123 11.25 -5.50 9.47
CA LEU A 123 10.85 -4.41 10.38
C LEU A 123 11.96 -4.03 11.38
N ALA A 124 12.94 -4.92 11.62
CA ALA A 124 14.11 -4.60 12.45
C ALA A 124 15.12 -3.69 11.72
N LEU A 125 15.06 -3.63 10.39
CA LEU A 125 15.98 -2.89 9.54
C LEU A 125 15.61 -1.40 9.41
N THR A 126 16.60 -0.53 9.28
CA THR A 126 16.39 0.89 8.96
C THR A 126 15.81 1.09 7.56
N GLY A 127 15.31 2.30 7.27
CA GLY A 127 14.88 2.66 5.92
C GLY A 127 16.02 2.65 4.90
N HIS A 128 17.26 2.87 5.31
CA HIS A 128 18.44 2.77 4.44
C HIS A 128 18.76 1.30 4.11
N GLN A 129 18.83 0.44 5.13
CA GLN A 129 19.07 -1.00 4.97
C GLN A 129 18.00 -1.68 4.10
N ARG A 130 16.71 -1.33 4.30
CA ARG A 130 15.63 -1.81 3.43
C ARG A 130 15.77 -1.35 1.99
N ARG A 131 16.21 -0.11 1.75
CA ARG A 131 16.50 0.40 0.39
C ARG A 131 17.67 -0.34 -0.25
N GLN A 132 18.68 -0.74 0.53
CA GLN A 132 19.80 -1.54 0.05
C GLN A 132 19.36 -2.94 -0.38
N LEU A 133 18.56 -3.65 0.44
CA LEU A 133 17.97 -4.93 0.02
C LEU A 133 17.11 -4.78 -1.23
N LEU A 134 16.29 -3.74 -1.29
CA LEU A 134 15.47 -3.46 -2.47
C LEU A 134 16.33 -3.19 -3.71
N ALA A 135 17.49 -2.55 -3.56
CA ALA A 135 18.44 -2.33 -4.65
C ALA A 135 19.06 -3.66 -5.13
N GLN A 136 19.41 -4.58 -4.21
CA GLN A 136 19.87 -5.93 -4.54
C GLN A 136 18.79 -6.72 -5.31
N VAL A 137 17.55 -6.75 -4.79
CA VAL A 137 16.43 -7.45 -5.44
C VAL A 137 16.11 -6.85 -6.82
N ARG A 138 16.32 -5.55 -7.01
CA ARG A 138 16.16 -4.88 -8.32
C ARG A 138 17.35 -5.05 -9.25
N GLY A 139 18.41 -5.76 -8.83
CA GLY A 139 19.63 -5.96 -9.61
C GLY A 139 20.49 -4.70 -9.79
N ARG A 140 20.32 -3.69 -8.94
CA ARG A 140 21.11 -2.44 -8.99
C ARG A 140 22.43 -2.53 -8.25
N VAL A 141 22.56 -3.48 -7.34
CA VAL A 141 23.75 -3.76 -6.53
C VAL A 141 23.93 -5.29 -6.50
N PRO A 142 25.17 -5.81 -6.53
CA PRO A 142 25.41 -7.24 -6.38
C PRO A 142 24.76 -7.80 -5.12
N ALA A 143 24.26 -9.04 -5.20
CA ALA A 143 23.68 -9.72 -4.05
C ALA A 143 24.79 -10.05 -3.04
N ASP A 144 24.61 -9.60 -1.81
CA ASP A 144 25.51 -9.91 -0.70
C ASP A 144 25.16 -11.30 -0.15
N PRO A 145 26.08 -12.30 -0.21
CA PRO A 145 25.80 -13.66 0.27
C PRO A 145 25.33 -13.71 1.73
N ALA A 146 25.87 -12.84 2.59
CA ALA A 146 25.52 -12.82 4.02
C ALA A 146 24.08 -12.32 4.26
N ARG A 147 23.54 -11.53 3.33
CA ARG A 147 22.21 -10.91 3.42
C ARG A 147 21.20 -11.52 2.45
N LEU A 148 21.62 -12.52 1.67
CA LEU A 148 20.81 -13.18 0.66
C LEU A 148 19.47 -13.73 1.22
N PRO A 149 19.41 -14.34 2.43
CA PRO A 149 18.15 -14.80 2.99
C PRO A 149 17.14 -13.66 3.20
N LEU A 150 17.60 -12.50 3.68
CA LEU A 150 16.73 -11.31 3.87
C LEU A 150 16.31 -10.70 2.53
N ALA A 151 17.18 -10.70 1.53
CA ALA A 151 16.85 -10.27 0.18
C ALA A 151 15.78 -11.18 -0.46
N ARG A 152 15.85 -12.51 -0.26
CA ARG A 152 14.80 -13.45 -0.68
C ARG A 152 13.46 -13.16 0.00
N VAL A 153 13.45 -12.88 1.31
CA VAL A 153 12.23 -12.48 2.03
C VAL A 153 11.64 -11.18 1.45
N MET A 154 12.47 -10.18 1.17
CA MET A 154 12.04 -8.93 0.53
C MET A 154 11.45 -9.19 -0.86
N ALA A 155 12.09 -10.03 -1.67
CA ALA A 155 11.59 -10.40 -3.00
C ALA A 155 10.25 -11.14 -2.90
N ALA A 156 10.09 -12.08 -1.98
CA ALA A 156 8.82 -12.76 -1.73
C ALA A 156 7.71 -11.77 -1.36
N GLN A 157 7.99 -10.78 -0.49
CA GLN A 157 7.03 -9.73 -0.15
C GLN A 157 6.62 -8.88 -1.36
N LEU A 158 7.56 -8.48 -2.21
CA LEU A 158 7.26 -7.73 -3.44
C LEU A 158 6.43 -8.54 -4.43
N ARG A 159 6.68 -9.85 -4.55
CA ARG A 159 5.85 -10.75 -5.35
C ARG A 159 4.41 -10.79 -4.84
N ASP A 160 4.21 -10.76 -3.54
CA ASP A 160 2.87 -10.81 -2.94
C ASP A 160 2.08 -9.50 -3.08
N GLN A 161 2.77 -8.37 -3.26
CA GLN A 161 2.12 -7.09 -3.55
C GLN A 161 1.34 -7.08 -4.88
N ARG A 162 1.42 -8.15 -5.69
CA ARG A 162 0.54 -8.38 -6.86
C ARG A 162 -0.95 -8.33 -6.56
N ALA A 163 -1.36 -8.54 -5.31
CA ALA A 163 -2.75 -8.40 -4.91
C ALA A 163 -3.20 -6.93 -4.75
N VAL A 164 -2.27 -6.00 -4.49
CA VAL A 164 -2.57 -4.58 -4.24
C VAL A 164 -3.30 -3.93 -5.42
N PRO A 165 -2.89 -4.12 -6.69
CA PRO A 165 -3.62 -3.58 -7.84
C PRO A 165 -5.11 -3.97 -7.88
N TRP A 166 -5.51 -5.12 -7.33
CA TRP A 166 -6.93 -5.52 -7.28
C TRP A 166 -7.73 -4.69 -6.26
N LEU A 167 -7.14 -4.35 -5.12
CA LEU A 167 -7.75 -3.42 -4.16
C LEU A 167 -7.91 -2.04 -4.78
N LEU A 168 -6.87 -1.57 -5.48
CA LEU A 168 -6.88 -0.28 -6.16
C LEU A 168 -7.92 -0.24 -7.28
N ALA A 169 -8.06 -1.32 -8.05
CA ALA A 169 -9.09 -1.45 -9.06
C ALA A 169 -10.51 -1.37 -8.46
N GLY A 170 -10.78 -2.11 -7.38
CA GLY A 170 -12.07 -2.05 -6.67
C GLY A 170 -12.39 -0.63 -6.17
N GLN A 171 -11.42 0.04 -5.55
CA GLN A 171 -11.56 1.44 -5.12
C GLN A 171 -11.80 2.40 -6.30
N THR A 172 -11.14 2.17 -7.43
CA THR A 172 -11.31 2.99 -8.63
C THR A 172 -12.72 2.86 -9.18
N LEU A 173 -13.27 1.64 -9.25
CA LEU A 173 -14.65 1.41 -9.69
C LEU A 173 -15.67 2.12 -8.79
N LEU A 174 -15.43 2.16 -7.47
CA LEU A 174 -16.29 2.92 -6.54
C LEU A 174 -16.30 4.42 -6.89
N TRP A 175 -15.13 5.02 -7.10
CA TRP A 175 -15.02 6.44 -7.47
C TRP A 175 -15.63 6.75 -8.84
N VAL A 176 -15.42 5.88 -9.83
CA VAL A 176 -16.02 6.03 -11.16
C VAL A 176 -17.54 5.92 -11.07
N GLY A 177 -18.06 4.94 -10.32
CA GLY A 177 -19.49 4.79 -10.10
C GLY A 177 -20.12 6.02 -9.43
N GLN A 178 -19.46 6.59 -8.42
CA GLN A 178 -19.90 7.85 -7.80
C GLN A 178 -19.86 9.04 -8.77
N ALA A 179 -18.85 9.11 -9.64
CA ALA A 179 -18.78 10.16 -10.66
C ALA A 179 -19.89 10.02 -11.70
N VAL A 180 -20.33 8.80 -12.04
CA VAL A 180 -21.46 8.55 -12.95
C VAL A 180 -22.80 8.95 -12.31
N LEU A 181 -23.00 8.69 -11.02
CA LEU A 181 -24.24 9.03 -10.31
C LEU A 181 -24.48 10.53 -10.16
N GLY A 182 -23.42 11.33 -10.13
CA GLY A 182 -23.52 12.79 -10.07
C GLY A 182 -22.34 13.42 -10.78
N PRO A 183 -22.41 13.54 -12.12
CA PRO A 183 -21.30 13.98 -12.95
C PRO A 183 -21.10 15.47 -12.81
N THR A 184 -20.37 15.86 -11.76
CA THR A 184 -19.79 17.20 -11.66
C THR A 184 -18.36 17.16 -12.17
N TRP A 185 -17.94 18.19 -12.91
CA TRP A 185 -16.56 18.33 -13.38
C TRP A 185 -15.49 18.01 -12.32
N PRO A 186 -15.57 18.48 -11.06
CA PRO A 186 -14.60 18.12 -10.04
C PRO A 186 -14.60 16.62 -9.69
N ARG A 187 -15.76 15.95 -9.65
CA ARG A 187 -15.83 14.50 -9.39
C ARG A 187 -15.22 13.70 -10.54
N VAL A 188 -15.48 14.09 -11.78
CA VAL A 188 -14.89 13.47 -12.97
C VAL A 188 -13.38 13.65 -12.99
N ALA A 189 -12.88 14.86 -12.74
CA ALA A 189 -11.44 15.14 -12.66
C ALA A 189 -10.77 14.34 -11.54
N LEU A 190 -11.41 14.23 -10.38
CA LEU A 190 -10.92 13.43 -9.26
C LEU A 190 -10.87 11.94 -9.63
N ALA A 191 -11.95 11.38 -10.18
CA ALA A 191 -11.99 9.98 -10.63
C ALA A 191 -10.92 9.70 -11.68
N ALA A 192 -10.74 10.58 -12.67
CA ALA A 192 -9.70 10.46 -13.69
C ALA A 192 -8.30 10.49 -13.09
N SER A 193 -8.02 11.37 -12.14
CA SER A 193 -6.71 11.44 -11.48
C SER A 193 -6.39 10.18 -10.67
N PHE A 194 -7.39 9.60 -9.98
CA PHE A 194 -7.24 8.29 -9.33
C PHE A 194 -6.95 7.18 -10.34
N VAL A 195 -7.71 7.09 -11.44
CA VAL A 195 -7.47 6.09 -12.50
C VAL A 195 -6.02 6.18 -12.98
N VAL A 196 -5.55 7.36 -13.35
CA VAL A 196 -4.18 7.57 -13.85
C VAL A 196 -3.15 7.23 -12.78
N GLY A 197 -3.32 7.73 -11.55
CA GLY A 197 -2.42 7.44 -10.43
C GLY A 197 -2.30 5.95 -10.15
N TRP A 198 -3.44 5.22 -10.14
CA TRP A 198 -3.46 3.79 -9.91
C TRP A 198 -2.89 2.97 -11.06
N LEU A 199 -3.05 3.41 -12.30
CA LEU A 199 -2.37 2.78 -13.44
C LEU A 199 -0.85 2.87 -13.31
N VAL A 200 -0.33 4.05 -12.96
CA VAL A 200 1.11 4.24 -12.73
C VAL A 200 1.61 3.38 -11.58
N VAL A 201 0.96 3.44 -10.42
CA VAL A 201 1.31 2.63 -9.24
C VAL A 201 1.23 1.13 -9.56
N GLY A 202 0.17 0.69 -10.24
CA GLY A 202 -0.02 -0.70 -10.65
C GLY A 202 1.09 -1.19 -11.60
N LEU A 203 1.52 -0.35 -12.54
CA LEU A 203 2.64 -0.65 -13.43
C LEU A 203 3.95 -0.80 -12.67
N LEU A 204 4.23 0.10 -11.72
CA LEU A 204 5.42 0.05 -10.87
C LEU A 204 5.44 -1.22 -10.00
N ILE A 205 4.31 -1.56 -9.36
CA ILE A 205 4.16 -2.78 -8.55
C ILE A 205 4.39 -4.03 -9.42
N ARG A 206 3.78 -4.10 -10.62
CA ARG A 206 3.98 -5.22 -11.54
C ARG A 206 5.45 -5.35 -11.96
N ARG A 207 6.12 -4.22 -12.25
CA ARG A 207 7.54 -4.19 -12.61
C ARG A 207 8.41 -4.71 -11.48
N ASP A 208 8.17 -4.26 -10.25
CA ASP A 208 8.93 -4.73 -9.09
C ASP A 208 8.65 -6.20 -8.77
N ALA A 209 7.42 -6.66 -8.94
CA ALA A 209 7.08 -8.06 -8.75
C ALA A 209 7.71 -8.98 -9.81
N ARG A 210 7.91 -8.51 -11.06
CA ARG A 210 8.67 -9.25 -12.09
C ARG A 210 10.16 -9.33 -11.75
N ARG A 211 10.74 -8.23 -11.26
CA ARG A 211 12.14 -8.22 -10.79
C ARG A 211 12.34 -9.15 -9.61
N ALA A 212 11.39 -9.18 -8.68
CA ALA A 212 11.40 -10.09 -7.55
C ALA A 212 11.37 -11.56 -8.00
N ASP A 213 10.52 -11.91 -8.96
CA ASP A 213 10.50 -13.27 -9.53
C ASP A 213 11.83 -13.63 -10.18
N ALA A 214 12.41 -12.72 -10.98
CA ALA A 214 13.72 -12.93 -11.60
C ALA A 214 14.84 -13.11 -10.56
N PHE A 215 14.82 -12.31 -9.48
CA PHE A 215 15.76 -12.43 -8.38
C PHE A 215 15.66 -13.78 -7.66
N LEU A 216 14.43 -14.23 -7.37
CA LEU A 216 14.18 -15.53 -6.74
C LEU A 216 14.59 -16.69 -7.64
N ALA A 217 14.34 -16.59 -8.95
CA ALA A 217 14.75 -17.61 -9.92
C ALA A 217 16.29 -17.71 -10.03
N ALA A 218 17.01 -16.59 -9.92
CA ALA A 218 18.47 -16.58 -9.97
C ALA A 218 19.14 -17.06 -8.66
N HIS A 219 18.41 -17.11 -7.54
CA HIS A 219 18.94 -17.49 -6.23
C HIS A 219 18.02 -18.53 -5.55
N PRO A 220 17.88 -19.74 -6.13
CA PRO A 220 17.08 -20.82 -5.54
C PRO A 220 17.63 -21.24 -4.17
N GLU A 221 16.79 -21.91 -3.37
CA GLU A 221 17.12 -22.32 -1.99
C GLU A 221 18.36 -23.21 -1.89
#